data_AF-A0A9X4QYE7-F1
#
_entry.id   AF-A0A9X4QYE7-F1
#
_cell.length_a   1.000
_cell.length_b   1.000
_cell.length_c   1.000
_cell.angle_alpha   90.00
_cell.angle_beta   90.00
_cell.angle_gamma   90.00
#
_symmetry.space_group_name_H-M   'P 1'
#
loop_
_entity.id
_entity.type
_entity.pdbx_description
1 polymer ?
#
loop_
_entity_poly.entity_id
_entity_poly.type
_entity_poly.pdbx_seq_one_letter_code
_entity_poly.pdbx_strand_id
1 'polypeptide(L)'
;MSIYYPEQTIGEVTPYPYTIDLTTPSSGTAMNVTLVNAYQGLSTAKRVNGLHYIRDVYGTPLQTGIYLDQVYDVGRMEEVVFSPEYWAESGLPGSPNAASVAAYTQGDNGSVGIVIARNDWEVLNGVTIDRYATGIKFIGTSGLSNGSIYNLTVKGARTGVDAEAVSPYGWLISASSIEATAGPDPVAVLAPTGFANASLQFNKTTLSGTGVAVRQLGDGLLSFVNGSFDSWNAAGCAIDAQEGSLLVQGSEFAACCRRSLQAYLPGQRGIVRKLA
;
A
#
# COMPACT_ATOMS: atom_id res chain seq x y z
N MET A 1 24.54 1.28 4.44
CA MET A 1 25.10 1.17 3.07
C MET A 1 24.17 1.87 2.11
N SER A 2 24.66 2.64 1.14
CA SER A 2 23.81 3.33 0.14
C SER A 2 24.14 2.85 -1.27
N ILE A 3 23.12 2.59 -2.08
CA ILE A 3 23.24 2.17 -3.48
C ILE A 3 22.60 3.27 -4.34
N TYR A 4 23.37 3.79 -5.29
CA TYR A 4 23.01 4.92 -6.14
C TYR A 4 23.42 4.65 -7.59
N TYR A 5 22.53 4.98 -8.51
CA TYR A 5 22.70 4.84 -9.96
C TYR A 5 22.95 6.23 -10.57
N PRO A 6 24.20 6.59 -10.90
CA PRO A 6 24.57 7.95 -11.34
C PRO A 6 24.00 8.37 -12.69
N GLU A 7 23.65 7.39 -13.52
CA GLU A 7 23.10 7.60 -14.86
C GLU A 7 21.56 7.68 -14.85
N GLN A 8 20.92 7.35 -13.72
CA GLN A 8 19.46 7.42 -13.60
C GLN A 8 19.02 8.89 -13.51
N THR A 9 18.03 9.28 -14.32
CA THR A 9 17.49 10.65 -14.33
C THR A 9 15.98 10.63 -14.24
N ILE A 10 15.38 11.62 -13.56
CA ILE A 10 13.93 11.63 -13.36
C ILE A 10 13.13 11.99 -14.63
N GLY A 11 13.77 12.72 -15.56
CA GLY A 11 13.14 13.09 -16.84
C GLY A 11 13.08 11.94 -17.84
N GLU A 12 13.98 10.96 -17.72
CA GLU A 12 14.06 9.78 -18.56
C GLU A 12 14.52 8.59 -17.71
N VAL A 13 13.56 7.97 -17.00
CA VAL A 13 13.86 6.84 -16.11
C VAL A 13 14.24 5.61 -16.92
N THR A 14 15.42 5.07 -16.66
CA THR A 14 15.94 3.85 -17.28
C THR A 14 15.63 2.64 -16.40
N PRO A 15 14.96 1.59 -16.92
CA PRO A 15 14.71 0.36 -16.19
C PRO A 15 15.99 -0.42 -15.85
N TYR A 16 16.04 -0.98 -14.63
CA TYR A 16 17.09 -1.90 -14.18
C TYR A 16 16.50 -3.09 -13.43
N PRO A 17 17.19 -4.25 -13.40
CA PRO A 17 16.81 -5.34 -12.52
C PRO A 17 16.76 -4.92 -11.05
N TYR A 18 16.15 -5.76 -10.20
CA TYR A 18 16.20 -5.59 -8.75
C TYR A 18 17.63 -5.33 -8.25
N THR A 19 17.82 -4.25 -7.50
CA THR A 19 19.09 -3.88 -6.87
C THR A 19 19.59 -4.97 -5.93
N ILE A 20 18.68 -5.56 -5.16
CA ILE A 20 18.95 -6.69 -4.27
C ILE A 20 18.03 -7.86 -4.61
N ASP A 21 18.60 -9.05 -4.66
CA ASP A 21 17.83 -10.28 -4.80
C ASP A 21 18.23 -11.26 -3.70
N LEU A 22 17.29 -11.56 -2.81
CA LEU A 22 17.48 -12.53 -1.73
C LEU A 22 17.26 -13.94 -2.28
N THR A 23 18.30 -14.50 -2.91
CA THR A 23 18.24 -15.81 -3.56
C THR A 23 18.53 -16.99 -2.64
N THR A 24 18.85 -16.76 -1.37
CA THR A 24 19.10 -17.83 -0.41
C THR A 24 17.79 -18.55 -0.08
N PRO A 25 17.75 -19.90 -0.09
CA PRO A 25 16.52 -20.65 0.17
C PRO A 25 15.86 -20.36 1.52
N SER A 26 16.65 -19.94 2.51
CA SER A 26 16.17 -19.55 3.82
C SER A 26 17.09 -18.51 4.46
N SER A 27 16.55 -17.70 5.38
CA SER A 27 17.29 -16.75 6.22
C SER A 27 18.06 -15.67 5.45
N GLY A 28 17.61 -15.32 4.25
CA GLY A 28 18.16 -14.20 3.48
C GLY A 28 17.94 -12.90 4.23
N THR A 29 18.99 -12.10 4.43
CA THR A 29 18.90 -10.85 5.20
C THR A 29 19.32 -9.64 4.35
N ALA A 30 18.50 -8.60 4.34
CA ALA A 30 18.87 -7.28 3.85
C ALA A 30 18.65 -6.27 4.98
N MET A 31 19.74 -5.66 5.47
CA MET A 31 19.67 -4.76 6.61
C MET A 31 20.52 -3.51 6.42
N ASN A 32 20.04 -2.35 6.88
CA ASN A 32 20.75 -1.06 6.88
C ASN A 32 21.15 -0.61 5.46
N VAL A 33 20.17 -0.62 4.55
CA VAL A 33 20.37 -0.29 3.13
C VAL A 33 19.54 0.94 2.74
N THR A 34 20.16 1.88 2.04
CA THR A 34 19.47 2.98 1.37
C THR A 34 19.56 2.80 -0.14
N LEU A 35 18.42 2.63 -0.80
CA LEU A 35 18.24 2.52 -2.24
C LEU A 35 17.93 3.90 -2.81
N VAL A 36 18.95 4.70 -3.12
CA VAL A 36 18.77 6.14 -3.39
C VAL A 36 17.82 6.37 -4.56
N ASN A 37 18.01 5.69 -5.69
CA ASN A 37 17.22 5.87 -6.92
C ASN A 37 17.12 4.56 -7.73
N ALA A 38 16.97 3.44 -7.02
CA ALA A 38 16.80 2.15 -7.64
C ALA A 38 15.56 2.12 -8.55
N TYR A 39 15.62 1.51 -9.72
CA TYR A 39 14.39 1.27 -10.48
C TYR A 39 13.53 0.20 -9.78
N GLN A 40 14.13 -0.95 -9.46
CA GLN A 40 13.53 -2.00 -8.66
C GLN A 40 14.41 -2.25 -7.43
N GLY A 41 13.83 -2.25 -6.23
CA GLY A 41 14.61 -2.26 -4.99
C GLY A 41 15.08 -3.66 -4.59
N LEU A 42 14.20 -4.44 -3.95
CA LEU A 42 14.53 -5.77 -3.44
C LEU A 42 13.51 -6.81 -3.88
N SER A 43 13.97 -8.03 -4.18
CA SER A 43 13.11 -9.17 -4.50
C SER A 43 13.49 -10.41 -3.68
N THR A 44 12.50 -11.23 -3.35
CA THR A 44 12.69 -12.60 -2.83
C THR A 44 12.32 -13.68 -3.85
N ALA A 45 11.99 -13.30 -5.08
CA ALA A 45 11.21 -14.15 -5.99
C ALA A 45 12.01 -15.06 -6.93
N LYS A 46 13.33 -14.89 -7.06
CA LYS A 46 14.11 -15.70 -8.01
C LYS A 46 14.22 -17.17 -7.61
N ARG A 47 14.03 -17.48 -6.33
CA ARG A 47 14.07 -18.83 -5.77
C ARG A 47 13.06 -18.92 -4.63
N VAL A 48 12.66 -20.14 -4.29
CA VAL A 48 12.01 -20.46 -3.02
C VAL A 48 12.75 -19.76 -1.89
N ASN A 49 12.00 -19.07 -1.03
CA ASN A 49 12.50 -18.33 0.11
C ASN A 49 11.71 -18.73 1.37
N GLY A 50 12.26 -18.43 2.54
CA GLY A 50 11.63 -18.60 3.84
C GLY A 50 12.47 -17.93 4.91
N LEU A 51 11.85 -17.46 5.99
CA LEU A 51 12.55 -16.85 7.13
C LEU A 51 13.44 -15.63 6.76
N HIS A 52 13.15 -14.94 5.66
CA HIS A 52 13.93 -13.75 5.31
C HIS A 52 13.75 -12.66 6.37
N TYR A 53 14.76 -11.81 6.48
CA TYR A 53 14.72 -10.65 7.36
C TYR A 53 15.13 -9.39 6.60
N ILE A 54 14.16 -8.51 6.38
CA ILE A 54 14.36 -7.22 5.73
C ILE A 54 14.21 -6.16 6.80
N ARG A 55 15.25 -5.39 7.09
CA ARG A 55 15.18 -4.40 8.17
C ARG A 55 15.95 -3.11 7.88
N ASP A 56 15.40 -1.97 8.27
CA ASP A 56 16.08 -0.67 8.12
C ASP A 56 16.46 -0.45 6.64
N VAL A 57 15.48 -0.63 5.75
CA VAL A 57 15.61 -0.46 4.30
C VAL A 57 14.86 0.79 3.86
N TYR A 58 15.58 1.72 3.28
CA TYR A 58 15.09 3.06 2.96
C TYR A 58 15.33 3.38 1.49
N GLY A 59 14.61 4.34 0.89
CA GLY A 59 15.00 4.82 -0.43
C GLY A 59 13.90 5.42 -1.30
N THR A 60 14.24 5.63 -2.56
CA THR A 60 13.31 6.01 -3.63
C THR A 60 13.33 4.97 -4.76
N PRO A 61 12.73 3.78 -4.57
CA PRO A 61 12.46 2.86 -5.68
C PRO A 61 11.52 3.49 -6.72
N LEU A 62 11.86 3.46 -8.00
CA LEU A 62 11.08 4.15 -9.04
C LEU A 62 9.95 3.28 -9.62
N GLN A 63 10.07 1.95 -9.59
CA GLN A 63 9.05 1.01 -10.07
C GLN A 63 8.50 0.14 -8.94
N THR A 64 9.28 -0.81 -8.44
CA THR A 64 8.85 -1.70 -7.34
C THR A 64 9.84 -1.62 -6.21
N GLY A 65 9.40 -1.20 -5.02
CA GLY A 65 10.27 -1.14 -3.86
C GLY A 65 10.69 -2.51 -3.38
N ILE A 66 9.73 -3.32 -2.95
CA ILE A 66 9.97 -4.71 -2.53
C ILE A 66 8.97 -5.63 -3.23
N TYR A 67 9.45 -6.77 -3.73
CA TYR A 67 8.62 -7.81 -4.31
C TYR A 67 8.80 -9.11 -3.52
N LEU A 68 7.78 -9.44 -2.73
CA LEU A 68 7.74 -10.65 -1.92
C LEU A 68 7.00 -11.75 -2.69
N ASP A 69 7.68 -12.82 -3.02
CA ASP A 69 7.10 -13.99 -3.68
C ASP A 69 7.84 -15.27 -3.29
N GLN A 70 7.19 -16.40 -3.49
CA GLN A 70 7.70 -17.75 -3.21
C GLN A 70 8.21 -17.93 -1.78
N VAL A 71 7.55 -17.30 -0.80
CA VAL A 71 7.95 -17.38 0.61
C VAL A 71 7.14 -18.48 1.32
N TYR A 72 7.76 -19.62 1.64
CA TYR A 72 7.04 -20.79 2.20
C TYR A 72 7.24 -20.98 3.71
N ASP A 73 7.85 -19.99 4.36
CA ASP A 73 8.03 -19.91 5.81
C ASP A 73 8.02 -18.44 6.23
N VAL A 74 7.86 -18.13 7.51
CA VAL A 74 7.55 -16.79 8.02
C VAL A 74 8.72 -15.81 7.83
N GLY A 75 8.63 -14.98 6.79
CA GLY A 75 9.49 -13.80 6.63
C GLY A 75 9.07 -12.65 7.54
N ARG A 76 10.01 -11.73 7.73
CA ARG A 76 9.84 -10.54 8.56
C ARG A 76 10.40 -9.33 7.85
N MET A 77 9.63 -8.25 7.87
CA MET A 77 10.05 -6.95 7.38
C MET A 77 9.78 -5.86 8.42
N GLU A 78 10.82 -5.12 8.78
CA GLU A 78 10.78 -4.15 9.87
C GLU A 78 11.41 -2.81 9.43
N GLU A 79 10.78 -1.69 9.75
CA GLU A 79 11.37 -0.35 9.53
C GLU A 79 11.78 -0.09 8.06
N VAL A 80 10.79 -0.16 7.17
CA VAL A 80 10.99 0.11 5.73
C VAL A 80 10.33 1.42 5.34
N VAL A 81 11.09 2.34 4.74
CA VAL A 81 10.57 3.65 4.31
C VAL A 81 10.92 3.94 2.86
N PHE A 82 9.91 4.08 2.02
CA PHE A 82 10.07 4.55 0.64
C PHE A 82 9.42 5.91 0.45
N SER A 83 10.20 6.87 -0.06
CA SER A 83 9.78 8.25 -0.26
C SER A 83 10.61 8.90 -1.38
N PRO A 84 10.02 9.83 -2.16
CA PRO A 84 10.73 10.71 -3.08
C PRO A 84 11.93 11.45 -2.46
N GLU A 85 11.89 11.72 -1.16
CA GLU A 85 12.90 12.55 -0.49
C GLU A 85 14.28 11.89 -0.46
N TYR A 86 14.37 10.56 -0.43
CA TYR A 86 15.68 9.88 -0.35
C TYR A 86 16.57 10.16 -1.56
N TRP A 87 16.00 10.31 -2.77
CA TRP A 87 16.76 10.75 -3.94
C TRP A 87 16.94 12.27 -3.94
N ALA A 88 15.85 13.01 -3.73
CA ALA A 88 15.84 14.46 -3.86
C ALA A 88 16.75 15.17 -2.86
N GLU A 89 16.81 14.67 -1.63
CA GLU A 89 17.62 15.22 -0.54
C GLU A 89 18.95 14.49 -0.35
N SER A 90 19.32 13.58 -1.27
CA SER A 90 20.54 12.76 -1.12
C SER A 90 21.84 13.57 -1.15
N GLY A 91 21.83 14.77 -1.73
CA GLY A 91 23.03 15.57 -1.97
C GLY A 91 23.96 15.00 -3.04
N LEU A 92 23.58 13.90 -3.70
CA LEU A 92 24.37 13.30 -4.78
C LEU A 92 24.16 14.07 -6.10
N PRO A 93 25.13 14.01 -7.03
CA PRO A 93 24.98 14.62 -8.35
C PRO A 93 23.67 14.22 -9.03
N GLY A 94 23.02 15.14 -9.74
CA GLY A 94 21.77 14.83 -10.43
C GLY A 94 20.56 14.55 -9.53
N SER A 95 20.62 14.85 -8.23
CA SER A 95 19.45 14.81 -7.35
C SER A 95 18.33 15.70 -7.90
N PRO A 96 17.13 15.15 -8.16
CA PRO A 96 15.99 15.90 -8.68
C PRO A 96 15.27 16.65 -7.55
N ASN A 97 14.26 17.44 -7.90
CA ASN A 97 13.34 17.95 -6.87
C ASN A 97 12.32 16.87 -6.46
N ALA A 98 11.92 16.84 -5.19
CA ALA A 98 11.03 15.82 -4.66
C ALA A 98 9.65 15.78 -5.35
N ALA A 99 9.14 16.92 -5.81
CA ALA A 99 7.87 17.00 -6.51
C ALA A 99 7.89 16.28 -7.87
N SER A 100 9.00 16.35 -8.61
CA SER A 100 9.18 15.65 -9.89
C SER A 100 9.27 14.14 -9.71
N VAL A 101 9.94 13.69 -8.63
CA VAL A 101 10.00 12.28 -8.27
C VAL A 101 8.63 11.77 -7.84
N ALA A 102 7.93 12.52 -6.98
CA ALA A 102 6.57 12.20 -6.58
C ALA A 102 5.61 12.12 -7.78
N ALA A 103 5.70 13.07 -8.72
CA ALA A 103 4.89 13.06 -9.93
C ALA A 103 5.15 11.80 -10.78
N TYR A 104 6.40 11.35 -10.85
CA TYR A 104 6.75 10.10 -11.54
C TYR A 104 6.18 8.88 -10.80
N THR A 105 6.41 8.75 -9.50
CA THR A 105 6.03 7.57 -8.71
C THR A 105 4.52 7.48 -8.47
N GLN A 106 3.80 8.61 -8.40
CA GLN A 106 2.33 8.66 -8.32
C GLN A 106 1.67 8.63 -9.71
N GLY A 107 2.44 8.80 -10.78
CA GLY A 107 1.98 8.86 -12.15
C GLY A 107 1.49 7.51 -12.70
N ASP A 108 1.34 7.43 -14.02
CA ASP A 108 0.81 6.25 -14.69
C ASP A 108 1.85 5.14 -14.93
N ASN A 109 3.06 5.31 -14.38
CA ASN A 109 4.15 4.33 -14.45
C ASN A 109 3.90 3.08 -13.60
N GLY A 110 2.86 3.11 -12.74
CA GLY A 110 2.47 1.96 -11.93
C GLY A 110 3.46 1.63 -10.82
N SER A 111 4.11 2.63 -10.24
CA SER A 111 5.08 2.41 -9.17
C SER A 111 4.41 1.90 -7.89
N VAL A 112 4.94 0.83 -7.31
CA VAL A 112 4.42 0.18 -6.11
C VAL A 112 5.48 0.16 -5.02
N GLY A 113 5.10 0.55 -3.80
CA GLY A 113 5.97 0.44 -2.63
C GLY A 113 6.34 -1.01 -2.34
N ILE A 114 5.34 -1.84 -2.01
CA ILE A 114 5.53 -3.28 -1.77
C ILE A 114 4.49 -4.08 -2.55
N VAL A 115 4.97 -5.08 -3.29
CA VAL A 115 4.15 -6.11 -3.90
C VAL A 115 4.27 -7.39 -3.09
N ILE A 116 3.12 -7.97 -2.75
CA ILE A 116 2.99 -9.19 -1.97
C ILE A 116 2.30 -10.24 -2.84
N ALA A 117 3.08 -11.18 -3.35
CA ALA A 117 2.61 -12.37 -4.04
C ALA A 117 2.56 -13.55 -3.07
N ARG A 118 2.86 -14.77 -3.51
CA ARG A 118 2.71 -15.98 -2.70
C ARG A 118 3.61 -15.95 -1.47
N ASN A 119 2.99 -15.98 -0.27
CA ASN A 119 3.71 -16.18 0.99
C ASN A 119 2.88 -16.89 2.08
N ASP A 120 3.57 -17.51 3.04
CA ASP A 120 3.02 -18.14 4.25
C ASP A 120 3.33 -17.32 5.51
N TRP A 121 2.37 -16.49 5.93
CA TRP A 121 2.37 -15.80 7.22
C TRP A 121 3.44 -14.71 7.40
N GLU A 122 3.67 -13.88 6.38
CA GLU A 122 4.54 -12.71 6.50
C GLU A 122 4.18 -11.78 7.66
N VAL A 123 5.19 -11.20 8.29
CA VAL A 123 5.02 -10.20 9.36
C VAL A 123 5.76 -8.92 9.00
N LEU A 124 4.99 -7.87 8.75
CA LEU A 124 5.48 -6.54 8.43
C LEU A 124 5.23 -5.61 9.62
N ASN A 125 6.22 -4.79 9.99
CA ASN A 125 6.08 -3.80 11.05
C ASN A 125 6.84 -2.51 10.72
N GLY A 126 6.21 -1.34 10.90
CA GLY A 126 6.90 -0.06 10.71
C GLY A 126 7.22 0.21 9.24
N VAL A 127 6.22 0.07 8.37
CA VAL A 127 6.35 0.31 6.93
C VAL A 127 5.78 1.68 6.59
N THR A 128 6.54 2.52 5.89
CA THR A 128 6.07 3.80 5.37
C THR A 128 6.27 3.89 3.86
N ILE A 129 5.19 4.10 3.11
CA ILE A 129 5.22 4.34 1.66
C ILE A 129 4.64 5.73 1.39
N ASP A 130 5.45 6.63 0.86
CA ASP A 130 5.10 8.04 0.66
C ASP A 130 5.12 8.38 -0.83
N ARG A 131 3.99 8.90 -1.36
CA ARG A 131 3.82 9.39 -2.73
C ARG A 131 4.16 8.34 -3.80
N TYR A 132 3.46 7.22 -3.78
CA TYR A 132 3.50 6.17 -4.82
C TYR A 132 2.14 6.00 -5.51
N ALA A 133 2.11 5.39 -6.69
CA ALA A 133 0.84 5.03 -7.34
C ALA A 133 0.12 4.01 -6.46
N THR A 134 0.80 2.96 -6.01
CA THR A 134 0.25 2.01 -5.03
C THR A 134 1.16 1.84 -3.81
N GLY A 135 0.59 1.89 -2.61
CA GLY A 135 1.33 1.61 -1.37
C GLY A 135 1.68 0.13 -1.24
N ILE A 136 0.66 -0.70 -0.97
CA ILE A 136 0.75 -2.16 -0.90
C ILE A 136 -0.11 -2.77 -2.00
N LYS A 137 0.43 -3.73 -2.76
CA LYS A 137 -0.33 -4.48 -3.76
C LYS A 137 -0.23 -5.98 -3.52
N PHE A 138 -1.37 -6.64 -3.33
CA PHE A 138 -1.46 -8.10 -3.26
C PHE A 138 -1.69 -8.67 -4.66
N ILE A 139 -0.96 -9.72 -5.08
CA ILE A 139 -1.13 -10.36 -6.39
C ILE A 139 -1.11 -11.89 -6.29
N GLY A 140 -1.79 -12.56 -7.23
CA GLY A 140 -2.02 -14.00 -7.20
C GLY A 140 -1.13 -14.81 -8.14
N THR A 141 -0.05 -14.24 -8.67
CA THR A 141 0.76 -14.83 -9.76
C THR A 141 1.35 -16.20 -9.43
N SER A 142 1.89 -16.37 -8.22
CA SER A 142 2.50 -17.64 -7.75
C SER A 142 1.66 -18.34 -6.67
N GLY A 143 0.43 -17.85 -6.44
CA GLY A 143 -0.48 -18.28 -5.37
C GLY A 143 -0.84 -17.14 -4.41
N LEU A 144 -1.66 -17.45 -3.40
CA LEU A 144 -2.24 -16.46 -2.48
C LEU A 144 -1.36 -16.18 -1.27
N SER A 145 -1.66 -15.10 -0.54
CA SER A 145 -0.92 -14.67 0.64
C SER A 145 -1.79 -14.54 1.89
N ASN A 146 -1.17 -14.71 3.05
CA ASN A 146 -1.72 -14.38 4.37
C ASN A 146 -0.62 -13.87 5.29
N GLY A 147 -0.97 -13.05 6.28
CA GLY A 147 0.02 -12.46 7.16
C GLY A 147 -0.52 -11.31 8.00
N SER A 148 0.38 -10.48 8.50
CA SER A 148 0.03 -9.30 9.28
C SER A 148 0.94 -8.12 8.98
N ILE A 149 0.37 -6.93 8.98
CA ILE A 149 1.06 -5.64 8.88
C ILE A 149 0.70 -4.80 10.10
N TYR A 150 1.70 -4.35 10.83
CA TYR A 150 1.55 -3.43 11.96
C TYR A 150 2.22 -2.10 11.64
N ASN A 151 1.62 -1.00 12.09
CA ASN A 151 2.20 0.34 11.92
C ASN A 151 2.51 0.68 10.45
N LEU A 152 1.60 0.35 9.53
CA LEU A 152 1.68 0.77 8.14
C LEU A 152 1.30 2.24 8.03
N THR A 153 2.10 3.01 7.30
CA THR A 153 1.80 4.38 6.93
C THR A 153 1.88 4.54 5.42
N VAL A 154 0.77 4.79 4.74
CA VAL A 154 0.76 5.17 3.32
C VAL A 154 0.33 6.62 3.21
N LYS A 155 1.14 7.45 2.53
CA LYS A 155 0.89 8.90 2.40
C LYS A 155 0.73 9.29 0.94
N GLY A 156 -0.36 10.00 0.66
CA GLY A 156 -0.63 10.56 -0.66
C GLY A 156 -0.52 9.57 -1.81
N ALA A 157 -0.92 8.31 -1.63
CA ALA A 157 -0.92 7.37 -2.74
C ALA A 157 -2.06 7.67 -3.73
N ARG A 158 -2.04 7.04 -4.91
CA ARG A 158 -3.26 6.93 -5.72
C ARG A 158 -4.14 5.80 -5.17
N THR A 159 -3.55 4.64 -4.93
CA THR A 159 -4.18 3.52 -4.23
C THR A 159 -3.36 3.18 -2.99
N GLY A 160 -3.96 3.25 -1.80
CA GLY A 160 -3.25 2.93 -0.56
C GLY A 160 -2.89 1.44 -0.48
N VAL A 161 -3.93 0.60 -0.50
CA VAL A 161 -3.83 -0.87 -0.53
C VAL A 161 -4.70 -1.40 -1.67
N ASP A 162 -4.09 -2.17 -2.56
CA ASP A 162 -4.76 -2.92 -3.63
C ASP A 162 -4.78 -4.41 -3.27
N ALA A 163 -5.97 -4.91 -2.91
CA ALA A 163 -6.19 -6.24 -2.36
C ALA A 163 -6.59 -7.27 -3.43
N GLU A 164 -5.94 -7.26 -4.59
CA GLU A 164 -6.33 -8.12 -5.72
C GLU A 164 -6.33 -9.63 -5.40
N ALA A 165 -5.35 -10.13 -4.64
CA ALA A 165 -5.24 -11.56 -4.34
C ALA A 165 -4.77 -11.84 -2.91
N VAL A 166 -5.74 -11.89 -2.00
CA VAL A 166 -5.57 -12.25 -0.59
C VAL A 166 -6.14 -13.65 -0.36
N SER A 167 -5.53 -14.46 0.51
CA SER A 167 -6.07 -15.78 0.84
C SER A 167 -7.31 -15.70 1.75
N PRO A 168 -8.14 -16.75 1.80
CA PRO A 168 -9.25 -16.82 2.75
C PRO A 168 -8.80 -16.87 4.23
N TYR A 169 -7.55 -17.27 4.50
CA TYR A 169 -6.98 -17.21 5.85
C TYR A 169 -6.69 -15.77 6.29
N GLY A 170 -6.43 -14.91 5.30
CA GLY A 170 -6.53 -13.47 5.40
C GLY A 170 -5.29 -12.73 5.88
N TRP A 171 -5.42 -11.41 5.86
CA TRP A 171 -4.43 -10.46 6.36
C TRP A 171 -5.02 -9.58 7.45
N LEU A 172 -4.21 -9.22 8.44
CA LEU A 172 -4.50 -8.17 9.41
C LEU A 172 -3.61 -6.95 9.13
N ILE A 173 -4.21 -5.77 8.99
CA ILE A 173 -3.50 -4.47 8.97
C ILE A 173 -3.93 -3.68 10.21
N SER A 174 -3.00 -3.45 11.14
CA SER A 174 -3.32 -2.89 12.45
C SER A 174 -2.48 -1.67 12.83
N ALA A 175 -3.04 -0.77 13.64
CA ALA A 175 -2.39 0.45 14.12
C ALA A 175 -1.79 1.29 12.98
N SER A 176 -2.55 1.47 11.91
CA SER A 176 -2.04 1.95 10.62
C SER A 176 -2.75 3.23 10.15
N SER A 177 -2.14 3.94 9.19
CA SER A 177 -2.74 5.08 8.50
C SER A 177 -2.55 4.93 7.00
N ILE A 178 -3.62 5.00 6.23
CA ILE A 178 -3.59 4.80 4.78
C ILE A 178 -4.30 5.99 4.13
N GLU A 179 -3.52 6.82 3.46
CA GLU A 179 -3.98 8.03 2.79
C GLU A 179 -3.80 7.93 1.27
N ALA A 180 -4.88 8.19 0.54
CA ALA A 180 -4.91 8.31 -0.91
C ALA A 180 -5.41 9.69 -1.36
N THR A 181 -4.53 10.46 -1.98
CA THR A 181 -4.84 11.83 -2.44
C THR A 181 -4.31 12.16 -3.83
N ALA A 182 -3.66 11.21 -4.50
CA ALA A 182 -3.05 11.43 -5.81
C ALA A 182 -3.94 10.95 -6.97
N GLY A 183 -3.93 11.69 -8.07
CA GLY A 183 -4.65 11.33 -9.29
C GLY A 183 -6.16 11.62 -9.25
N PRO A 184 -6.90 11.23 -10.31
CA PRO A 184 -8.31 11.60 -10.47
C PRO A 184 -9.28 10.74 -9.65
N ASP A 185 -8.89 9.54 -9.25
CA ASP A 185 -9.72 8.59 -8.49
C ASP A 185 -8.91 7.90 -7.39
N PRO A 186 -8.46 8.63 -6.36
CA PRO A 186 -7.69 8.05 -5.27
C PRO A 186 -8.55 7.21 -4.33
N VAL A 187 -8.03 6.05 -3.93
CA VAL A 187 -8.71 5.07 -3.06
C VAL A 187 -7.78 4.56 -1.96
N ALA A 188 -8.15 4.67 -0.69
CA ALA A 188 -7.28 4.18 0.40
C ALA A 188 -7.20 2.65 0.42
N VAL A 189 -8.34 1.96 0.29
CA VAL A 189 -8.40 0.49 0.16
C VAL A 189 -9.25 0.11 -1.04
N LEU A 190 -8.65 -0.58 -2.00
CA LEU A 190 -9.32 -1.16 -3.16
C LEU A 190 -9.34 -2.69 -3.00
N ALA A 191 -10.54 -3.27 -2.95
CA ALA A 191 -10.78 -4.69 -3.13
C ALA A 191 -11.39 -4.88 -4.52
N PRO A 192 -10.59 -5.14 -5.57
CA PRO A 192 -11.09 -5.28 -6.93
C PRO A 192 -11.88 -6.59 -7.09
N THR A 193 -12.40 -6.87 -8.28
CA THR A 193 -13.16 -8.11 -8.56
C THR A 193 -12.36 -9.39 -8.28
N GLY A 194 -11.03 -9.33 -8.33
CA GLY A 194 -10.14 -10.44 -7.96
C GLY A 194 -10.13 -10.77 -6.46
N PHE A 195 -10.60 -9.86 -5.59
CA PHE A 195 -10.76 -10.08 -4.15
C PHE A 195 -11.94 -11.01 -3.89
N ALA A 196 -11.77 -12.29 -4.23
CA ALA A 196 -12.80 -13.31 -4.18
C ALA A 196 -12.43 -14.43 -3.22
N ASN A 197 -13.37 -14.87 -2.38
CA ASN A 197 -13.12 -15.83 -1.29
C ASN A 197 -11.87 -15.44 -0.46
N ALA A 198 -11.78 -14.16 -0.10
CA ALA A 198 -10.63 -13.54 0.55
C ALA A 198 -11.06 -12.83 1.86
N SER A 199 -10.11 -12.61 2.77
CA SER A 199 -10.37 -11.88 4.02
C SER A 199 -9.28 -10.86 4.30
N LEU A 200 -9.63 -9.58 4.42
CA LEU A 200 -8.70 -8.51 4.79
C LEU A 200 -9.30 -7.69 5.94
N GLN A 201 -8.57 -7.65 7.05
CA GLN A 201 -9.04 -7.08 8.30
C GLN A 201 -8.18 -5.88 8.68
N PHE A 202 -8.83 -4.84 9.18
CA PHE A 202 -8.23 -3.60 9.62
C PHE A 202 -8.59 -3.36 11.09
N ASN A 203 -7.60 -3.12 11.94
CA ASN A 203 -7.83 -2.79 13.35
C ASN A 203 -7.10 -1.51 13.75
N LYS A 204 -7.80 -0.54 14.35
CA LYS A 204 -7.17 0.74 14.72
C LYS A 204 -6.46 1.40 13.53
N THR A 205 -7.11 1.39 12.37
CA THR A 205 -6.57 1.93 11.13
C THR A 205 -7.37 3.15 10.70
N THR A 206 -6.67 4.22 10.35
CA THR A 206 -7.25 5.43 9.76
C THR A 206 -7.15 5.35 8.25
N LEU A 207 -8.28 5.53 7.56
CA LEU A 207 -8.41 5.47 6.11
C LEU A 207 -8.86 6.83 5.58
N SER A 208 -8.02 7.46 4.77
CA SER A 208 -8.29 8.78 4.18
C SER A 208 -8.20 8.71 2.67
N GLY A 209 -9.22 9.17 1.96
CA GLY A 209 -9.25 9.13 0.50
C GLY A 209 -9.99 10.33 -0.06
N THR A 210 -9.32 11.25 -0.77
CA THR A 210 -10.02 12.42 -1.36
C THR A 210 -11.06 12.04 -2.43
N GLY A 211 -10.98 10.83 -2.97
CA GLY A 211 -12.06 10.16 -3.70
C GLY A 211 -12.95 9.37 -2.74
N VAL A 212 -12.66 8.08 -2.62
CA VAL A 212 -13.38 7.13 -1.73
C VAL A 212 -12.36 6.51 -0.77
N ALA A 213 -12.73 6.31 0.51
CA ALA A 213 -11.81 5.66 1.45
C ALA A 213 -11.70 4.15 1.18
N VAL A 214 -12.82 3.47 0.95
CA VAL A 214 -12.85 2.03 0.62
C VAL A 214 -13.72 1.76 -0.59
N ARG A 215 -13.20 1.02 -1.57
CA ARG A 215 -13.96 0.49 -2.69
C ARG A 215 -13.88 -1.02 -2.72
N GLN A 216 -15.02 -1.70 -2.64
CA GLN A 216 -15.14 -3.14 -2.70
C GLN A 216 -15.99 -3.57 -3.90
N LEU A 217 -15.33 -4.23 -4.84
CA LEU A 217 -15.90 -4.78 -6.07
C LEU A 217 -15.87 -6.32 -6.09
N GLY A 218 -15.05 -6.94 -5.25
CA GLY A 218 -14.96 -8.40 -5.09
C GLY A 218 -15.82 -8.95 -3.95
N ASP A 219 -16.06 -10.26 -3.97
CA ASP A 219 -17.01 -10.95 -3.08
C ASP A 219 -16.44 -11.33 -1.69
N GLY A 220 -15.17 -11.03 -1.42
CA GLY A 220 -14.52 -11.33 -0.14
C GLY A 220 -15.06 -10.54 1.06
N LEU A 221 -14.40 -10.71 2.21
CA LEU A 221 -14.69 -10.02 3.45
C LEU A 221 -13.70 -8.88 3.69
N LEU A 222 -14.19 -7.65 3.80
CA LEU A 222 -13.46 -6.55 4.43
C LEU A 222 -14.00 -6.30 5.84
N SER A 223 -13.10 -6.24 6.82
CA SER A 223 -13.44 -5.98 8.22
C SER A 223 -12.71 -4.75 8.74
N PHE A 224 -13.41 -3.82 9.38
CA PHE A 224 -12.88 -2.58 9.93
C PHE A 224 -13.32 -2.43 11.38
N VAL A 225 -12.37 -2.58 12.30
CA VAL A 225 -12.65 -2.55 13.75
C VAL A 225 -11.84 -1.46 14.44
N ASN A 226 -12.50 -0.60 15.22
CA ASN A 226 -11.87 0.48 16.00
C ASN A 226 -11.06 1.47 15.15
N GLY A 227 -11.43 1.69 13.89
CA GLY A 227 -10.72 2.58 12.96
C GLY A 227 -11.41 3.94 12.75
N SER A 228 -10.87 4.75 11.83
CA SER A 228 -11.54 5.95 11.33
C SER A 228 -11.53 6.00 9.81
N PHE A 229 -12.59 6.56 9.24
CA PHE A 229 -12.66 6.95 7.85
C PHE A 229 -12.71 8.46 7.82
N ASP A 230 -11.76 9.09 7.14
CA ASP A 230 -11.56 10.54 7.18
C ASP A 230 -11.49 11.12 5.76
N SER A 231 -11.81 12.41 5.63
CA SER A 231 -11.51 13.22 4.46
C SER A 231 -12.02 12.70 3.10
N TRP A 232 -13.06 11.85 3.10
CA TRP A 232 -13.71 11.45 1.85
C TRP A 232 -14.49 12.60 1.23
N ASN A 233 -14.67 12.55 -0.09
CA ASN A 233 -15.48 13.53 -0.80
C ASN A 233 -16.92 13.48 -0.27
N ALA A 234 -17.37 14.55 0.40
CA ALA A 234 -18.69 14.61 1.02
C ALA A 234 -19.87 14.45 0.02
N ALA A 235 -19.63 14.62 -1.28
CA ALA A 235 -20.61 14.32 -2.33
C ALA A 235 -20.73 12.81 -2.63
N GLY A 236 -19.74 12.01 -2.24
CA GLY A 236 -19.69 10.55 -2.39
C GLY A 236 -19.95 9.81 -1.07
N CYS A 237 -19.34 8.63 -0.95
CA CYS A 237 -19.40 7.79 0.24
C CYS A 237 -17.98 7.51 0.77
N ALA A 238 -17.89 7.20 2.06
CA ALA A 238 -16.64 6.70 2.65
C ALA A 238 -16.32 5.28 2.14
N ILE A 239 -17.35 4.45 2.01
CA ILE A 239 -17.26 3.05 1.56
C ILE A 239 -18.21 2.87 0.38
N ASP A 240 -17.67 2.46 -0.77
CA ASP A 240 -18.39 2.02 -1.96
C ASP A 240 -18.25 0.49 -2.07
N ALA A 241 -19.23 -0.26 -1.56
CA ALA A 241 -19.24 -1.71 -1.67
C ALA A 241 -20.37 -2.16 -2.59
N GLN A 242 -19.97 -2.81 -3.68
CA GLN A 242 -20.84 -3.30 -4.74
C GLN A 242 -21.10 -4.81 -4.61
N GLU A 243 -20.15 -5.54 -4.02
CA GLU A 243 -20.19 -6.99 -3.81
C GLU A 243 -19.59 -7.38 -2.45
N GLY A 244 -19.78 -8.64 -2.05
CA GLY A 244 -19.13 -9.24 -0.90
C GLY A 244 -19.68 -8.83 0.46
N SER A 245 -18.85 -8.98 1.49
CA SER A 245 -19.24 -8.74 2.89
C SER A 245 -18.40 -7.63 3.53
N LEU A 246 -19.08 -6.77 4.28
CA LEU A 246 -18.48 -5.73 5.11
C LEU A 246 -18.78 -5.98 6.59
N LEU A 247 -17.75 -5.90 7.43
CA LEU A 247 -17.89 -5.75 8.87
C LEU A 247 -17.32 -4.39 9.28
N VAL A 248 -18.13 -3.55 9.90
CA VAL A 248 -17.67 -2.27 10.45
C VAL A 248 -18.12 -2.16 11.91
N GLN A 249 -17.17 -2.12 12.84
CA GLN A 249 -17.46 -2.13 14.27
C GLN A 249 -16.58 -1.13 15.03
N GLY A 250 -17.19 -0.29 15.87
CA GLY A 250 -16.44 0.65 16.71
C GLY A 250 -15.63 1.69 15.94
N SER A 251 -15.98 1.94 14.67
CA SER A 251 -15.23 2.85 13.78
C SER A 251 -15.94 4.19 13.61
N GLU A 252 -15.15 5.25 13.44
CA GLU A 252 -15.62 6.62 13.29
C GLU A 252 -15.62 7.08 11.82
N PHE A 253 -16.50 8.03 11.49
CA PHE A 253 -16.63 8.59 10.14
C PHE A 253 -16.63 10.12 10.21
N ALA A 254 -15.60 10.77 9.65
CA ALA A 254 -15.48 12.22 9.52
C ALA A 254 -15.24 12.68 8.06
N ALA A 255 -16.28 13.20 7.41
CA ALA A 255 -16.20 13.66 6.02
C ALA A 255 -15.27 14.88 5.86
N CYS A 256 -14.68 15.05 4.67
CA CYS A 256 -14.01 16.29 4.33
C CYS A 256 -15.06 17.42 4.31
N CYS A 257 -14.96 18.34 5.26
CA CYS A 257 -15.84 19.50 5.48
C CYS A 257 -17.22 19.19 6.11
N ARG A 258 -17.40 19.61 7.37
CA ARG A 258 -18.72 19.92 7.93
C ARG A 258 -19.33 21.10 7.16
N ARG A 259 -20.12 20.86 6.10
CA ARG A 259 -21.08 21.87 5.63
C ARG A 259 -22.33 21.78 6.50
N SER A 260 -22.64 22.89 7.16
CA SER A 260 -23.88 23.13 7.90
C SER A 260 -25.13 22.88 7.02
N LEU A 261 -26.08 22.10 7.58
CA LEU A 261 -27.50 21.84 7.25
C LEU A 261 -28.10 22.31 5.91
N GLN A 262 -28.77 21.38 5.21
CA GLN A 262 -30.23 21.48 4.92
C GLN A 262 -30.80 20.10 4.51
N ALA A 263 -31.90 19.70 5.15
CA ALA A 263 -32.58 18.43 4.94
C ALA A 263 -33.50 18.48 3.71
N TYR A 264 -33.41 17.48 2.83
CA TYR A 264 -34.49 17.09 1.92
C TYR A 264 -34.38 15.59 1.60
N LEU A 265 -35.45 14.83 1.85
CA LEU A 265 -35.63 13.43 1.45
C LEU A 265 -36.93 13.35 0.64
N PRO A 266 -36.94 12.65 -0.51
CA PRO A 266 -37.48 11.28 -0.48
C PRO A 266 -36.82 10.26 -1.44
N GLY A 267 -36.80 8.98 -1.03
CA GLY A 267 -36.63 7.81 -1.93
C GLY A 267 -35.43 6.91 -1.62
N GLN A 268 -35.69 5.70 -1.11
CA GLN A 268 -34.71 4.75 -0.53
C GLN A 268 -33.71 4.11 -1.50
N ARG A 269 -32.41 4.14 -1.14
CA ARG A 269 -31.43 3.03 -1.21
C ARG A 269 -30.47 3.18 -0.03
N GLY A 270 -30.03 2.08 0.57
CA GLY A 270 -29.26 2.06 1.82
C GLY A 270 -27.94 2.80 1.71
N ILE A 271 -27.92 4.05 2.13
CA ILE A 271 -26.72 4.86 2.35
C ILE A 271 -26.63 5.04 3.86
N VAL A 272 -25.51 4.64 4.47
CA VAL A 272 -25.22 4.98 5.88
C VAL A 272 -24.91 6.47 5.92
N ARG A 273 -25.94 7.29 6.16
CA ARG A 273 -25.79 8.72 6.49
C ARG A 273 -26.00 8.91 7.98
N LYS A 274 -25.06 9.60 8.63
CA LYS A 274 -25.18 10.01 10.04
C LYS A 274 -26.40 10.94 10.17
N LEU A 275 -27.41 10.51 10.92
CA LEU A 275 -28.42 11.42 11.46
C LEU A 275 -27.80 12.13 12.68
N ALA A 276 -27.97 13.45 12.72
CA ALA A 276 -27.47 14.31 13.80
C ALA A 276 -28.15 14.01 15.14
#